data_AF-A0A430B8A8-F1
#
_entry.id   AF-A0A430B8A8-F1
#
_cell.length_a   1.000
_cell.length_b   1.000
_cell.length_c   1.000
_cell.angle_alpha   90.00
_cell.angle_beta   90.00
_cell.angle_gamma   90.00
#
_symmetry.space_group_name_H-M   'P 1'
#
loop_
_entity.id
_entity.type
_entity.pdbx_description
1 polymer ?
#
loop_
_entity_poly.entity_id
_entity_poly.type
_entity_poly.pdbx_seq_one_letter_code
_entity_poly.pdbx_strand_id
1 'polypeptide(L)'
;MVQKIKTSSNEYWLIEQKDIFQNILIGDAVRLTRQKSDDYFFIHDVQLIKSNKIKSYDDILDNEILFFNYVKRMKEVPVRNFITEDFDVKKYLVD
;
A
#
# COMPACT_ATOMS: atom_id res chain seq x y z
N MET A 1 -9.22 5.27 8.46
CA MET A 1 -8.13 4.55 9.15
C MET A 1 -7.39 3.74 8.09
N VAL A 2 -6.06 3.80 8.08
CA VAL A 2 -5.26 3.02 7.14
C VAL A 2 -5.23 1.57 7.61
N GLN A 3 -5.44 0.64 6.68
CA GLN A 3 -5.40 -0.81 6.89
C GLN A 3 -4.32 -1.41 6.01
N LYS A 4 -3.71 -2.49 6.47
CA LYS A 4 -2.80 -3.29 5.68
C LYS A 4 -3.50 -4.56 5.23
N ILE A 5 -3.47 -4.81 3.93
CA ILE A 5 -4.02 -6.04 3.37
C ILE A 5 -2.94 -6.83 2.65
N LYS A 6 -3.12 -8.14 2.66
CA LYS A 6 -2.39 -9.07 1.79
C LYS A 6 -3.35 -9.62 0.75
N THR A 7 -2.95 -9.60 -0.51
CA THR A 7 -3.77 -10.13 -1.61
C THR A 7 -3.52 -11.62 -1.85
N SER A 8 -4.39 -12.25 -2.63
CA SER A 8 -4.18 -13.62 -3.12
C SER A 8 -2.92 -13.77 -3.98
N SER A 9 -2.41 -12.69 -4.58
CA SER A 9 -1.13 -12.64 -5.31
C SER A 9 0.08 -12.42 -4.39
N ASN A 10 -0.10 -12.48 -3.06
CA ASN A 10 0.90 -12.20 -2.03
C ASN A 10 1.47 -10.78 -2.09
N GLU A 11 0.69 -9.81 -2.56
CA GLU A 11 1.06 -8.40 -2.53
C GLU A 11 0.54 -7.75 -1.25
N TYR A 12 1.32 -6.84 -0.70
CA TYR A 12 0.93 -6.02 0.43
C TYR A 12 0.51 -4.62 -0.03
N TRP A 13 -0.60 -4.15 0.52
CA TRP A 13 -1.17 -2.84 0.24
C TRP A 13 -1.55 -2.13 1.53
N LEU A 14 -1.34 -0.82 1.56
CA LEU A 14 -1.88 0.08 2.56
C LEU A 14 -3.08 0.80 1.95
N ILE A 15 -4.20 0.77 2.66
CA ILE A 15 -5.49 1.22 2.15
C ILE A 15 -6.17 2.09 3.19
N GLU A 16 -6.56 3.29 2.80
CA GLU A 16 -7.54 4.10 3.52
C GLU A 16 -8.91 3.90 2.85
N GLN A 17 -9.69 2.98 3.41
CA GLN A 17 -11.03 2.68 2.90
C GLN A 17 -11.96 3.88 3.09
N LYS A 18 -12.67 4.23 2.02
CA LYS A 18 -13.73 5.26 2.03
C LYS A 18 -15.11 4.64 1.85
N ASP A 19 -15.23 3.64 0.99
CA ASP A 19 -16.51 2.98 0.70
C ASP A 19 -16.32 1.53 0.26
N ILE A 20 -17.43 0.77 0.22
CA ILE A 20 -17.52 -0.55 -0.39
C ILE A 20 -18.72 -0.56 -1.33
N PHE A 21 -18.47 -0.75 -2.63
CA PHE A 21 -19.51 -0.86 -3.64
C PHE A 21 -19.41 -2.22 -4.35
N GLN A 22 -20.48 -3.02 -4.33
CA GLN A 22 -20.51 -4.35 -4.96
C GLN A 22 -19.33 -5.26 -4.57
N ASN A 23 -18.95 -5.28 -3.28
CA ASN A 23 -17.78 -5.98 -2.75
C ASN A 23 -16.44 -5.52 -3.34
N ILE A 24 -16.37 -4.28 -3.82
CA ILE A 24 -15.14 -3.62 -4.25
C ILE A 24 -14.80 -2.59 -3.20
N LEU A 25 -13.59 -2.68 -2.65
CA LEU A 25 -13.08 -1.69 -1.73
C LEU A 25 -12.70 -0.44 -2.54
N ILE A 26 -13.31 0.70 -2.18
CA ILE A 26 -13.02 2.01 -2.75
C ILE A 26 -12.28 2.83 -1.71
N GLY A 27 -11.18 3.45 -2.14
CA GLY A 27 -10.40 4.29 -1.25
C GLY A 27 -9.09 4.75 -1.84
N ASP A 28 -8.26 5.26 -0.94
CA ASP A 28 -6.90 5.67 -1.25
C ASP A 28 -5.94 4.52 -0.95
N ALA A 29 -4.90 4.32 -1.76
CA ALA A 29 -3.95 3.24 -1.54
C ALA A 29 -2.51 3.53 -1.93
N VAL A 30 -1.62 2.76 -1.30
CA VAL A 30 -0.21 2.61 -1.66
C VAL A 30 0.10 1.11 -1.69
N ARG A 31 0.62 0.62 -2.82
CA ARG A 31 1.12 -0.76 -2.93
C ARG A 31 2.53 -0.83 -2.33
N LEU A 32 2.72 -1.67 -1.30
CA LEU A 32 4.02 -1.88 -0.67
C LEU A 32 4.90 -2.84 -1.48
N THR A 33 4.31 -3.92 -2.00
CA THR A 33 5.05 -4.89 -2.82
C THR A 33 5.41 -4.30 -4.18
N ARG A 34 6.71 -4.08 -4.42
CA ARG A 34 7.22 -3.40 -5.61
C ARG A 34 8.56 -3.96 -6.07
N GLN A 35 8.85 -3.83 -7.37
CA GLN A 35 10.19 -4.09 -7.88
C GLN A 35 11.17 -3.02 -7.36
N LYS A 36 12.45 -3.38 -7.19
CA LYS A 36 13.48 -2.44 -6.73
C LYS A 36 13.67 -1.23 -7.65
N SER A 37 13.28 -1.34 -8.92
CA SER A 37 13.34 -0.27 -9.92
C SER A 37 12.05 0.54 -10.05
N ASP A 38 10.97 0.13 -9.38
CA ASP A 38 9.67 0.79 -9.49
C ASP A 38 9.52 1.92 -8.47
N ASP A 39 8.77 2.95 -8.83
CA ASP A 39 8.37 3.98 -7.89
C ASP A 39 7.11 3.56 -7.09
N TYR A 40 6.96 4.12 -5.91
CA TYR A 40 5.73 4.06 -5.13
C TYR A 40 4.77 5.15 -5.59
N PHE A 41 3.51 4.76 -5.81
CA PHE A 41 2.46 5.66 -6.25
C PHE A 41 1.33 5.71 -5.23
N PHE A 42 0.87 6.92 -4.96
CA PHE A 42 -0.40 7.13 -4.27
C PHE A 42 -1.54 7.06 -5.28
N ILE A 43 -2.50 6.20 -5.01
CA ILE A 43 -3.71 6.06 -5.82
C ILE A 43 -4.87 6.65 -5.04
N HIS A 44 -5.60 7.60 -5.63
CA HIS A 44 -6.68 8.33 -4.97
C HIS A 44 -8.04 7.87 -5.47
N ASP A 45 -8.93 7.52 -4.54
CA ASP A 45 -10.35 7.28 -4.77
C ASP A 45 -10.66 6.27 -5.89
N VAL A 46 -9.92 5.16 -5.91
CA VAL A 46 -10.09 4.13 -6.94
C VAL A 46 -10.78 2.89 -6.39
N GLN A 47 -11.37 2.13 -7.30
CA GLN A 47 -11.74 0.74 -7.07
C GLN A 47 -10.47 -0.10 -6.94
N LEU A 48 -10.08 -0.41 -5.72
CA LEU A 48 -8.79 -1.02 -5.42
C LEU A 48 -8.79 -2.51 -5.71
N ILE A 49 -9.60 -3.25 -4.95
CA ILE A 49 -9.57 -4.70 -4.88
C ILE A 49 -10.97 -5.22 -4.60
N LYS A 50 -11.37 -6.28 -5.30
CA LYS A 50 -12.54 -7.07 -4.91
C LYS A 50 -12.25 -7.76 -3.59
N SER A 51 -13.18 -7.73 -2.63
CA SER A 51 -12.99 -8.31 -1.29
C SER A 51 -12.56 -9.78 -1.34
N ASN A 52 -12.96 -10.54 -2.37
CA ASN A 52 -12.55 -11.93 -2.57
C ASN A 52 -11.08 -12.13 -3.00
N LYS A 53 -10.36 -11.05 -3.33
CA LYS A 53 -8.91 -11.06 -3.60
C LYS A 53 -8.09 -10.69 -2.37
N ILE A 54 -8.72 -10.27 -1.28
CA ILE A 54 -8.08 -10.05 0.01
C ILE A 54 -7.90 -11.41 0.68
N LYS A 55 -6.65 -11.76 0.98
CA LYS A 55 -6.27 -13.00 1.68
C LYS A 55 -6.31 -12.80 3.18
N SER A 56 -5.81 -11.66 3.67
CA SER A 56 -5.83 -11.30 5.08
C SER A 56 -5.75 -9.78 5.26
N TYR A 57 -6.23 -9.32 6.42
CA TYR A 57 -5.94 -8.02 6.98
C TYR A 57 -4.85 -8.23 8.02
N ASP A 58 -3.70 -7.61 7.81
CA ASP A 58 -2.51 -7.81 8.62
C ASP A 58 -2.33 -6.61 9.56
N ASP A 59 -1.59 -6.81 10.66
CA ASP A 59 -1.24 -5.72 11.56
C ASP A 59 -0.40 -4.67 10.82
N ILE A 60 -0.86 -3.43 10.94
CA ILE A 60 -0.19 -2.25 10.39
C ILE A 60 0.78 -1.68 11.44
N LEU A 61 1.97 -1.32 10.98
CA LEU A 61 3.00 -0.71 11.82
C LEU A 61 2.96 0.82 11.70
N ASP A 62 3.42 1.53 12.73
CA ASP A 62 3.42 2.99 12.74
C ASP A 62 4.24 3.59 11.58
N ASN A 63 5.38 2.98 11.25
CA ASN A 63 6.21 3.38 10.11
C ASN A 63 5.50 3.20 8.76
N GLU A 64 4.65 2.18 8.62
CA GLU A 64 3.84 1.95 7.41
C GLU A 64 2.78 3.05 7.26
N ILE A 65 2.17 3.49 8.37
CA ILE A 65 1.24 4.62 8.37
C ILE A 65 1.97 5.91 7.96
N LEU A 66 3.16 6.15 8.52
CA LEU A 66 3.99 7.31 8.16
C LEU A 66 4.37 7.27 6.67
N PHE A 67 4.74 6.10 6.17
CA PHE A 67 5.05 5.89 4.76
C PHE A 67 3.85 6.18 3.86
N PHE A 68 2.66 5.68 4.20
CA PHE A 68 1.43 5.96 3.45
C PHE A 68 1.18 7.47 3.35
N ASN A 69 1.27 8.19 4.47
CA ASN A 69 1.08 9.64 4.50
C ASN A 69 2.17 10.39 3.71
N TYR A 70 3.41 9.90 3.75
CA TYR A 70 4.50 10.45 2.97
C TYR A 70 4.23 10.32 1.46
N VAL A 71 3.90 9.12 0.98
CA VAL A 71 3.58 8.88 -0.44
C VAL A 71 2.31 9.64 -0.85
N LYS A 72 1.29 9.74 0.02
CA LYS A 72 0.08 10.55 -0.20
C LYS A 72 0.39 12.04 -0.45
N ARG A 73 1.37 12.59 0.27
CA ARG A 73 1.84 13.97 0.12
C ARG A 73 2.69 14.15 -1.14
N MET A 74 3.60 13.22 -1.41
CA MET A 74 4.55 13.32 -2.53
C MET A 74 3.96 12.89 -3.88
N LYS A 75 2.84 12.15 -3.87
CA LYS A 75 2.18 11.48 -5.01
C LYS A 75 2.97 10.33 -5.63
N GLU A 76 4.26 10.53 -5.81
CA GLU A 76 5.21 9.58 -6.35
C GLU A 76 6.49 9.62 -5.52
N VAL A 77 7.01 8.44 -5.16
CA VAL A 77 8.22 8.32 -4.35
C VAL A 77 9.11 7.24 -4.96
N PRO A 78 10.32 7.59 -5.45
CA PRO A 78 11.21 6.59 -6.01
C PRO A 78 11.72 5.63 -4.94
N VAL A 79 11.86 4.35 -5.31
CA VAL A 79 12.53 3.36 -4.45
C VAL A 79 14.01 3.74 -4.33
N ARG A 80 14.35 4.36 -3.20
CA ARG A 80 15.73 4.65 -2.82
C ARG A 80 16.02 4.00 -1.47
N ASN A 81 17.26 3.55 -1.28
CA ASN A 81 17.66 2.84 -0.06
C ASN A 81 17.31 3.62 1.21
N PHE A 82 17.61 4.92 1.25
CA PHE A 82 17.29 5.74 2.43
C PHE A 82 15.77 5.82 2.72
N ILE A 83 14.93 5.98 1.69
CA ILE A 83 13.46 5.98 1.88
C ILE A 83 12.98 4.62 2.39
N THR A 84 13.46 3.54 1.80
CA THR A 84 13.00 2.19 2.16
C THR A 84 13.52 1.70 3.51
N GLU A 85 14.63 2.27 3.99
CA GLU A 85 15.21 2.03 5.31
C GLU A 85 14.56 2.91 6.38
N ASP A 86 14.37 4.21 6.13
CA ASP A 86 13.72 5.16 7.06
C ASP A 86 12.29 4.75 7.44
N PHE A 87 11.58 4.13 6.50
CA PHE A 87 10.22 3.63 6.71
C PHE A 87 10.14 2.11 6.92
N ASP A 88 11.27 1.39 6.89
CA ASP A 88 11.34 -0.09 6.98
C ASP A 88 10.32 -0.81 6.06
N VAL A 89 10.28 -0.36 4.79
CA VAL A 89 9.47 -0.97 3.72
C VAL A 89 10.30 -1.83 2.76
N LYS A 90 11.62 -1.90 2.96
CA LYS A 90 12.55 -2.72 2.16
C LYS A 90 12.16 -4.20 2.12
N LYS A 91 11.54 -4.71 3.19
CA LYS A 91 11.02 -6.10 3.31
C LYS A 91 9.92 -6.44 2.31
N TYR A 92 9.32 -5.45 1.64
CA TYR A 92 8.29 -5.64 0.62
C TYR A 92 8.83 -5.60 -0.81
N LEU A 93 10.11 -5.29 -1.00
CA LEU A 93 10.72 -5.25 -2.32
C LEU A 93 10.92 -6.67 -2.86
N VAL A 94 10.60 -6.83 -4.15
CA VAL A 94 10.86 -8.05 -4.93
C VAL A 94 11.89 -7.74 -6.01
N ASP A 95 12.65 -8.76 -6.42
CA ASP A 95 13.58 -8.69 -7.56
C ASP A 95 12.84 -8.77 -8.91
#